data_AF-A0A067NA11-F1
#
_entry.id   AF-A0A067NA11-F1
#
_cell.length_a   1.000
_cell.length_b   1.000
_cell.length_c   1.000
_cell.angle_alpha   90.00
_cell.angle_beta   90.00
_cell.angle_gamma   90.00
#
_symmetry.space_group_name_H-M   'P 1'
#
loop_
_entity.id
_entity.type
_entity.pdbx_description
1 polymer ?
#
loop_
_entity_poly.entity_id
_entity_poly.type
_entity_poly.pdbx_seq_one_letter_code
_entity_poly.pdbx_strand_id
1 'polypeptide(L)'
;NCGSITPGVLRSLIPYLQGIESFSLGLSYSLADADVFHFLDLLPSLTHVQLQYYLQFNTPRSVPPFPRLRSLSVKHPILDTRQDVDRFCVWIRRIISSSKLESLHLIGDASPFACGASVSFDGLGEHISKRHGPTIRHLNLGSAFLGLPSLQQLCQCCPKLELLRIALSLDTLTKFGMVSQGLTRLHTLELYVRNARRSLCNFNDSFISRAFQDAPKSLRQLSVDHTTWEVRGSAPWRSCLLFPAVRSTESTPPLGAMVYPRSRHERYLCEESTRSSTSMG
;
A
#
# COMPACT_ATOMS: atom_id res chain seq x y z
N ASN A 1 6.65 -12.51 -14.49
CA ASN A 1 6.93 -13.83 -13.89
C ASN A 1 8.23 -14.29 -14.50
N CYS A 2 9.30 -14.40 -13.72
CA CYS A 2 10.65 -14.64 -14.25
C CYS A 2 11.02 -16.13 -14.27
N GLY A 3 10.07 -17.02 -13.94
CA GLY A 3 10.36 -18.44 -13.76
C GLY A 3 11.30 -18.67 -12.56
N SER A 4 12.01 -19.78 -12.57
CA SER A 4 12.92 -20.18 -11.50
C SER A 4 14.27 -19.45 -11.60
N ILE A 5 14.30 -18.14 -11.31
CA ILE A 5 15.57 -17.46 -11.06
C ILE A 5 16.15 -18.02 -9.77
N THR A 6 17.30 -18.71 -9.88
CA THR A 6 18.05 -19.22 -8.73
C THR A 6 19.08 -18.19 -8.27
N PRO A 7 19.61 -18.32 -7.03
CA PRO A 7 20.71 -17.45 -6.57
C PRO A 7 21.94 -17.51 -7.48
N GLY A 8 22.18 -18.65 -8.14
CA GLY A 8 23.29 -18.80 -9.10
C GLY A 8 23.15 -17.88 -10.31
N VAL A 9 21.93 -17.71 -10.84
CA VAL A 9 21.66 -16.80 -11.96
C VAL A 9 21.91 -15.36 -11.54
N LEU A 10 21.40 -14.94 -10.38
CA LEU A 10 21.67 -13.59 -9.85
C LEU A 10 23.17 -13.32 -9.73
N ARG A 11 23.93 -14.28 -9.19
CA ARG A 11 25.38 -14.15 -9.08
C ARG A 11 26.09 -14.04 -10.42
N SER A 12 25.68 -14.81 -11.43
CA SER A 12 26.29 -14.74 -12.76
C SER A 12 26.04 -13.40 -13.48
N LEU A 13 25.03 -12.65 -13.08
CA LEU A 13 24.71 -11.36 -13.69
C LEU A 13 25.54 -10.20 -13.12
N ILE A 14 26.06 -10.32 -11.89
CA ILE A 14 26.75 -9.22 -11.17
C ILE A 14 27.84 -8.52 -12.00
N PRO A 15 28.72 -9.22 -12.74
CA PRO A 15 29.77 -8.56 -13.52
C PRO A 15 29.25 -7.59 -14.57
N TYR A 16 28.02 -7.81 -15.05
CA TYR A 16 27.39 -7.03 -16.11
C TYR A 16 26.47 -5.91 -15.57
N LEU A 17 26.26 -5.83 -14.26
CA LEU A 17 25.26 -4.95 -13.64
C LEU A 17 25.85 -3.82 -12.78
N GLN A 18 27.17 -3.58 -12.83
CA GLN A 18 27.82 -2.58 -11.97
C GLN A 18 27.30 -1.14 -12.14
N GLY A 19 26.78 -0.82 -13.33
CA GLY A 19 26.25 0.50 -13.66
C GLY A 19 24.72 0.63 -13.55
N ILE A 20 24.00 -0.39 -13.10
CA ILE A 20 22.53 -0.30 -13.10
C ILE A 20 22.02 0.59 -11.97
N GLU A 21 21.07 1.46 -12.31
CA GLU A 21 20.39 2.33 -11.35
C GLU A 21 19.00 1.81 -10.99
N SER A 22 18.41 0.98 -11.86
CA SER A 22 17.07 0.42 -11.67
C SER A 22 17.12 -1.09 -11.83
N PHE A 23 16.54 -1.79 -10.85
CA PHE A 23 16.42 -3.24 -10.86
C PHE A 23 15.00 -3.64 -10.50
N SER A 24 14.46 -4.60 -11.26
CA SER A 24 13.17 -5.22 -10.94
C SER A 24 13.33 -6.74 -10.89
N LEU A 25 12.81 -7.33 -9.83
CA LEU A 25 12.71 -8.78 -9.67
C LEU A 25 11.23 -9.15 -9.72
N GLY A 26 10.86 -9.89 -10.77
CA GLY A 26 9.55 -10.52 -10.87
C GLY A 26 9.47 -11.80 -10.04
N LEU A 27 8.26 -12.36 -9.93
CA LEU A 27 7.97 -13.53 -9.09
C LEU A 27 8.97 -14.67 -9.34
N SER A 28 9.70 -15.03 -8.28
CA SER A 28 10.57 -16.21 -8.20
C SER A 28 10.30 -16.95 -6.89
N TYR A 29 10.23 -18.28 -6.99
CA TYR A 29 10.00 -19.20 -5.86
C TYR A 29 11.29 -19.80 -5.29
N SER A 30 12.42 -19.55 -5.96
CA SER A 30 13.71 -20.17 -5.62
C SER A 30 14.67 -19.22 -4.88
N LEU A 31 14.20 -18.03 -4.51
CA LEU A 31 14.99 -17.02 -3.82
C LEU A 31 14.47 -16.82 -2.40
N ALA A 32 15.38 -16.85 -1.44
CA ALA A 32 15.11 -16.36 -0.09
C ALA A 32 15.47 -14.87 0.02
N ASP A 33 14.96 -14.21 1.06
CA ASP A 33 15.28 -12.80 1.37
C ASP A 33 16.80 -12.55 1.38
N ALA A 34 17.58 -13.47 1.95
CA ALA A 34 19.04 -13.36 2.02
C ALA A 34 19.71 -13.35 0.63
N ASP A 35 19.22 -14.16 -0.32
CA ASP A 35 19.77 -14.20 -1.68
C ASP A 35 19.50 -12.89 -2.41
N VAL A 36 18.27 -12.36 -2.27
CA VAL A 36 17.86 -11.10 -2.87
C VAL A 36 18.70 -9.96 -2.31
N PHE A 37 18.80 -9.83 -0.99
CA PHE A 37 19.54 -8.71 -0.38
C PHE A 37 21.04 -8.79 -0.62
N HIS A 38 21.62 -9.99 -0.60
CA HIS A 38 23.03 -10.17 -0.95
C HIS A 38 23.29 -9.73 -2.39
N PHE A 39 22.40 -10.06 -3.33
CA PHE A 39 22.52 -9.60 -4.71
C PHE A 39 22.40 -8.08 -4.83
N LEU A 40 21.41 -7.47 -4.16
CA LEU A 40 21.20 -6.02 -4.20
C LEU A 40 22.37 -5.23 -3.60
N ASP A 41 23.06 -5.76 -2.59
CA ASP A 41 24.25 -5.16 -1.97
C ASP A 41 25.40 -4.97 -2.98
N LEU A 42 25.47 -5.83 -3.99
CA LEU A 42 26.53 -5.85 -5.00
C LEU A 42 26.25 -4.88 -6.16
N LEU A 43 25.20 -4.04 -6.05
CA LEU A 43 24.76 -3.08 -7.06
C LEU A 43 24.92 -1.64 -6.51
N PRO A 44 26.13 -1.05 -6.56
CA PRO A 44 26.46 0.19 -5.85
C PRO A 44 25.75 1.44 -6.40
N SER A 45 25.23 1.40 -7.62
CA SER A 45 24.53 2.51 -8.28
C SER A 45 23.02 2.45 -8.14
N LEU A 46 22.49 1.46 -7.41
CA LEU A 46 21.07 1.18 -7.37
C LEU A 46 20.28 2.28 -6.64
N THR A 47 19.33 2.88 -7.36
CA THR A 47 18.46 3.95 -6.87
C THR A 47 16.98 3.55 -6.91
N HIS A 48 16.59 2.63 -7.78
CA HIS A 48 15.20 2.16 -7.95
C HIS A 48 15.14 0.65 -7.84
N VAL A 49 14.30 0.16 -6.95
CA VAL A 49 14.13 -1.29 -6.72
C VAL A 49 12.65 -1.64 -6.76
N GLN A 50 12.31 -2.63 -7.56
CA GLN A 50 11.01 -3.27 -7.55
C GLN A 50 11.15 -4.76 -7.20
N LEU A 51 10.49 -5.20 -6.13
CA LEU A 51 10.53 -6.58 -5.66
C LEU A 51 9.15 -7.22 -5.74
N GLN A 52 9.10 -8.37 -6.39
CA GLN A 52 7.97 -9.28 -6.39
C GLN A 52 8.55 -10.69 -6.28
N TYR A 53 8.59 -11.28 -5.09
CA TYR A 53 9.01 -12.67 -4.89
C TYR A 53 8.27 -13.27 -3.70
N TYR A 54 8.48 -14.55 -3.41
CA TYR A 54 7.87 -15.18 -2.24
C TYR A 54 8.50 -14.63 -0.95
N LEU A 55 7.91 -13.54 -0.43
CA LEU A 55 8.36 -12.89 0.78
C LEU A 55 8.20 -13.86 1.95
N GLN A 56 9.32 -14.34 2.47
CA GLN A 56 9.29 -15.25 3.62
C GLN A 56 9.14 -14.49 4.94
N PHE A 57 9.30 -13.16 4.91
CA PHE A 57 9.40 -12.27 6.07
C PHE A 57 10.46 -12.73 7.10
N ASN A 58 11.37 -13.59 6.66
CA ASN A 58 12.50 -14.04 7.43
C ASN A 58 13.43 -12.86 7.57
N THR A 59 13.42 -12.29 8.77
CA THR A 59 14.22 -11.12 9.10
C THR A 59 15.70 -11.44 8.83
N PRO A 60 16.33 -10.84 7.80
CA PRO A 60 17.72 -11.15 7.49
C PRO A 60 18.58 -10.76 8.69
N ARG A 61 19.58 -11.58 9.02
CA ARG A 61 20.52 -11.28 10.12
C ARG A 61 21.20 -9.92 9.92
N SER A 62 21.47 -9.56 8.67
CA SER A 62 21.97 -8.25 8.25
C SER A 62 21.24 -7.82 6.98
N VAL A 63 20.66 -6.62 6.99
CA VAL A 63 20.19 -5.97 5.76
C VAL A 63 21.27 -4.99 5.33
N PRO A 64 21.83 -5.13 4.12
CA PRO A 64 22.86 -4.22 3.63
C PRO A 64 22.31 -2.80 3.52
N PRO A 65 23.13 -1.77 3.79
CA PRO A 65 22.69 -0.40 3.65
C PRO A 65 22.53 -0.06 2.16
N PHE A 66 21.38 0.52 1.80
CA PHE A 66 21.11 1.07 0.48
C PHE A 66 21.12 2.60 0.52
N PRO A 67 22.28 3.26 0.66
CA PRO A 67 22.35 4.72 0.87
C PRO A 67 21.82 5.54 -0.31
N ARG A 68 21.85 4.96 -1.53
CA ARG A 68 21.41 5.62 -2.77
C ARG A 68 19.97 5.31 -3.16
N LEU A 69 19.29 4.40 -2.48
CA LEU A 69 17.92 4.02 -2.80
C LEU A 69 16.97 5.23 -2.68
N ARG A 70 16.26 5.52 -3.76
CA ARG A 70 15.28 6.61 -3.87
C ARG A 70 13.87 6.09 -4.04
N SER A 71 13.69 4.98 -4.75
CA SER A 71 12.37 4.39 -4.99
C SER A 71 12.37 2.92 -4.64
N LEU A 72 11.40 2.51 -3.82
CA LEU A 72 11.14 1.13 -3.48
C LEU A 72 9.70 0.77 -3.84
N SER A 73 9.53 -0.26 -4.64
CA SER A 73 8.24 -0.88 -4.94
C SER A 73 8.25 -2.33 -4.49
N VAL A 74 7.26 -2.74 -3.70
CA VAL A 74 7.16 -4.11 -3.19
C VAL A 74 5.76 -4.62 -3.47
N LYS A 75 5.70 -5.71 -4.24
CA LYS A 75 4.48 -6.50 -4.40
C LYS A 75 4.46 -7.58 -3.33
N HIS A 76 3.36 -7.68 -2.60
CA HIS A 76 3.23 -8.60 -1.47
C HIS A 76 1.89 -9.34 -1.51
N PRO A 77 1.82 -10.56 -0.94
CA PRO A 77 0.57 -11.28 -0.80
C PRO A 77 -0.37 -10.54 0.17
N ILE A 78 -1.61 -11.04 0.30
CA ILE A 78 -2.55 -10.52 1.28
C ILE A 78 -1.98 -10.73 2.70
N LEU A 79 -2.05 -9.67 3.53
CA LEU A 79 -1.55 -9.67 4.90
C LEU A 79 -2.75 -9.59 5.85
N ASP A 80 -3.31 -10.75 6.21
CA ASP A 80 -4.57 -10.83 6.97
C ASP A 80 -4.37 -10.78 8.49
N THR A 81 -3.16 -11.10 8.98
CA THR A 81 -2.88 -11.13 10.41
C THR A 81 -2.03 -9.94 10.86
N ARG A 82 -2.22 -9.54 12.12
CA ARG A 82 -1.37 -8.52 12.76
C ARG A 82 0.10 -8.90 12.75
N GLN A 83 0.39 -10.18 12.99
CA GLN A 83 1.76 -10.69 13.02
C GLN A 83 2.46 -10.55 11.66
N ASP A 84 1.76 -10.85 10.57
CA ASP A 84 2.34 -10.75 9.22
C ASP A 84 2.59 -9.30 8.83
N VAL A 85 1.65 -8.39 9.14
CA VAL A 85 1.84 -6.95 8.93
C VAL A 85 3.01 -6.41 9.76
N ASP A 86 3.13 -6.79 11.04
CA ASP A 86 4.23 -6.35 11.89
C ASP A 86 5.59 -6.82 11.32
N ARG A 87 5.69 -8.08 10.91
CA ARG A 87 6.90 -8.63 10.26
C ARG A 87 7.21 -7.92 8.95
N PHE A 88 6.20 -7.68 8.11
CA PHE A 88 6.36 -6.97 6.86
C PHE A 88 6.79 -5.51 7.08
N CYS A 89 6.22 -4.82 8.07
CA CYS A 89 6.61 -3.46 8.43
C CYS A 89 8.06 -3.41 8.96
N VAL A 90 8.48 -4.38 9.79
CA VAL A 90 9.89 -4.50 10.21
C VAL A 90 10.79 -4.71 9.01
N TRP A 91 10.40 -5.59 8.08
CA TRP A 91 11.15 -5.88 6.87
C TRP A 91 11.31 -4.63 5.99
N ILE A 92 10.23 -3.91 5.67
CA ILE A 92 10.28 -2.65 4.91
C ILE A 92 11.18 -1.62 5.59
N ARG A 93 10.98 -1.38 6.89
CA ARG A 93 11.76 -0.40 7.66
C ARG A 93 13.25 -0.67 7.60
N ARG A 94 13.68 -1.93 7.61
CA ARG A 94 15.10 -2.29 7.50
C ARG A 94 15.68 -1.91 6.14
N ILE A 95 14.97 -2.22 5.05
CA ILE A 95 15.41 -1.90 3.69
C ILE A 95 15.60 -0.39 3.51
N ILE A 96 14.63 0.39 3.98
CA ILE A 96 14.63 1.83 3.75
C ILE A 96 15.42 2.61 4.82
N SER A 97 15.82 1.98 5.93
CA SER A 97 16.43 2.66 7.09
C SER A 97 17.64 3.55 6.75
N SER A 98 18.48 3.12 5.82
CA SER A 98 19.71 3.83 5.44
C SER A 98 19.51 4.85 4.32
N SER A 99 18.35 4.88 3.67
CA SER A 99 18.15 5.59 2.42
C SER A 99 17.44 6.94 2.59
N LYS A 100 17.56 7.81 1.58
CA LYS A 100 16.80 9.06 1.47
C LYS A 100 15.67 8.86 0.48
N LEU A 101 14.69 8.05 0.89
CA LEU A 101 13.59 7.59 0.07
C LEU A 101 12.70 8.75 -0.40
N GLU A 102 12.36 8.73 -1.69
CA GLU A 102 11.49 9.67 -2.39
C GLU A 102 10.16 9.02 -2.79
N SER A 103 10.18 7.72 -3.09
CA SER A 103 8.98 6.96 -3.47
C SER A 103 8.91 5.61 -2.76
N LEU A 104 7.75 5.30 -2.17
CA LEU A 104 7.45 3.99 -1.61
C LEU A 104 6.11 3.50 -2.15
N HIS A 105 6.12 2.29 -2.72
CA HIS A 105 4.92 1.66 -3.28
C HIS A 105 4.76 0.24 -2.70
N LEU A 106 3.74 0.03 -1.89
CA LEU A 106 3.33 -1.29 -1.39
C LEU A 106 2.09 -1.72 -2.16
N ILE A 107 2.25 -2.76 -2.97
CA ILE A 107 1.22 -3.25 -3.89
C ILE A 107 0.79 -4.62 -3.37
N GLY A 108 -0.33 -4.64 -2.64
CA GLY A 108 -0.93 -5.87 -2.15
C GLY A 108 -1.83 -6.52 -3.20
N ASP A 109 -1.90 -7.85 -3.19
CA ASP A 109 -2.85 -8.64 -4.01
C ASP A 109 -4.29 -8.61 -3.44
N ALA A 110 -4.56 -7.77 -2.44
CA ALA A 110 -5.86 -7.67 -1.80
C ALA A 110 -6.92 -7.19 -2.81
N SER A 111 -8.10 -7.80 -2.75
CA SER A 111 -9.23 -7.37 -3.58
C SER A 111 -9.50 -5.89 -3.35
N PRO A 112 -9.65 -5.08 -4.42
CA PRO A 112 -10.01 -3.67 -4.30
C PRO A 112 -11.32 -3.45 -3.52
N PHE A 113 -12.19 -4.48 -3.49
CA PHE A 113 -13.51 -4.47 -2.86
C PHE A 113 -13.55 -5.07 -1.45
N ALA A 114 -12.38 -5.40 -0.87
CA ALA A 114 -12.30 -5.91 0.48
C ALA A 114 -12.79 -4.85 1.49
N CYS A 115 -14.03 -5.02 1.97
CA CYS A 115 -14.59 -4.25 3.07
C CYS A 115 -14.53 -5.14 4.31
N GLY A 116 -13.63 -4.84 5.25
CA GLY A 116 -13.46 -5.64 6.44
C GLY A 116 -12.54 -4.99 7.46
N ALA A 117 -12.31 -5.71 8.56
CA ALA A 117 -11.28 -5.35 9.53
C ALA A 117 -9.93 -5.27 8.81
N SER A 118 -9.25 -4.13 8.89
CA SER A 118 -7.90 -3.95 8.34
C SER A 118 -6.90 -3.76 9.47
N VAL A 119 -5.78 -4.46 9.36
CA VAL A 119 -4.66 -4.34 10.29
C VAL A 119 -3.95 -3.02 10.07
N SER A 120 -3.57 -2.35 11.16
CA SER A 120 -2.89 -1.06 11.11
C SER A 120 -1.42 -1.17 10.69
N PHE A 121 -0.99 -0.21 9.88
CA PHE A 121 0.39 0.04 9.44
C PHE A 121 1.00 1.29 10.12
N ASP A 122 0.43 1.75 11.23
CA ASP A 122 0.88 2.97 11.92
C ASP A 122 2.39 2.97 12.23
N GLY A 123 2.96 1.82 12.62
CA GLY A 123 4.39 1.71 12.90
C GLY A 123 5.29 1.95 11.67
N LEU A 124 4.79 1.67 10.47
CA LEU A 124 5.46 2.03 9.23
C LEU A 124 5.24 3.51 8.88
N GLY A 125 4.01 4.01 9.04
CA GLY A 125 3.69 5.42 8.83
C GLY A 125 4.51 6.37 9.72
N GLU A 126 4.67 6.04 11.00
CA GLU A 126 5.51 6.77 11.95
C GLU A 126 6.99 6.77 11.51
N HIS A 127 7.52 5.61 11.09
CA HIS A 127 8.90 5.51 10.60
C HIS A 127 9.12 6.37 9.36
N ILE A 128 8.23 6.31 8.38
CA ILE A 128 8.31 7.12 7.16
C ILE A 128 8.29 8.60 7.51
N SER A 129 7.38 9.02 8.38
CA SER A 129 7.25 10.41 8.82
C SER A 129 8.54 10.91 9.46
N LYS A 130 9.12 10.14 10.40
CA LYS A 130 10.34 10.54 11.12
C LYS A 130 11.60 10.48 10.26
N ARG A 131 11.74 9.42 9.44
CA ARG A 131 12.99 9.13 8.72
C ARG A 131 13.03 9.73 7.32
N HIS A 132 11.91 9.71 6.61
CA HIS A 132 11.82 10.06 5.20
C HIS A 132 10.93 11.28 4.93
N GLY A 133 10.31 11.87 5.96
CA GLY A 133 9.43 13.04 5.80
C GLY A 133 10.01 14.17 4.94
N PRO A 134 11.28 14.58 5.12
CA PRO A 134 11.88 15.64 4.31
C PRO A 134 12.10 15.32 2.82
N THR A 135 12.03 14.04 2.44
CA THR A 135 12.40 13.56 1.08
C THR A 135 11.26 12.86 0.36
N ILE A 136 10.31 12.24 1.06
CA ILE A 136 9.24 11.45 0.46
C ILE A 136 8.31 12.36 -0.37
N ARG A 137 8.02 11.93 -1.59
CA ARG A 137 7.15 12.60 -2.57
C ARG A 137 5.98 11.71 -2.94
N HIS A 138 6.22 10.42 -3.16
CA HIS A 138 5.16 9.48 -3.54
C HIS A 138 5.04 8.40 -2.47
N LEU A 139 3.88 8.37 -1.81
CA LEU A 139 3.59 7.36 -0.83
C LEU A 139 2.34 6.60 -1.25
N ASN A 140 2.54 5.38 -1.72
CA ASN A 140 1.49 4.44 -2.01
C ASN A 140 1.61 3.25 -1.07
N LEU A 141 0.74 3.19 -0.06
CA LEU A 141 0.62 2.05 0.84
C LEU A 141 -0.56 1.13 0.44
N GLY A 142 -1.22 1.41 -0.69
CA GLY A 142 -2.33 0.61 -1.19
C GLY A 142 -3.47 0.48 -0.16
N SER A 143 -3.79 -0.76 0.18
CA SER A 143 -4.83 -1.12 1.15
C SER A 143 -4.36 -1.07 2.61
N ALA A 144 -3.12 -0.69 2.90
CA ALA A 144 -2.60 -0.57 4.26
C ALA A 144 -3.35 0.52 5.04
N PHE A 145 -3.90 0.12 6.19
CA PHE A 145 -4.69 0.99 7.04
C PHE A 145 -3.79 1.88 7.90
N LEU A 146 -4.04 3.19 7.90
CA LEU A 146 -3.44 4.15 8.83
C LEU A 146 -4.51 4.76 9.74
N GLY A 147 -4.19 4.80 11.03
CA GLY A 147 -4.95 5.53 12.03
C GLY A 147 -4.72 7.03 11.94
N LEU A 148 -5.66 7.79 12.52
CA LEU A 148 -5.61 9.25 12.55
C LEU A 148 -4.28 9.81 13.12
N PRO A 149 -3.70 9.30 14.23
CA PRO A 149 -2.44 9.84 14.75
C PRO A 149 -1.27 9.67 13.78
N SER A 150 -1.14 8.51 13.14
CA SER A 150 -0.09 8.27 12.14
C SER A 150 -0.28 9.15 10.91
N LEU A 151 -1.53 9.34 10.46
CA LEU A 151 -1.84 10.24 9.35
C LEU A 151 -1.48 11.69 9.68
N GLN A 152 -1.80 12.16 10.89
CA GLN A 152 -1.46 13.50 11.36
C GLN A 152 0.04 13.75 11.32
N GLN A 153 0.81 12.82 11.88
CA GLN A 153 2.26 12.89 11.86
C GLN A 153 2.81 12.91 10.43
N LEU A 154 2.22 12.10 9.53
CA LEU A 154 2.61 12.04 8.13
C LEU A 154 2.37 13.37 7.42
N CYS A 155 1.19 13.96 7.59
CA CYS A 155 0.88 15.25 6.99
C CYS A 155 1.75 16.40 7.53
N GLN A 156 2.19 16.32 8.79
CA GLN A 156 3.06 17.33 9.42
C GLN A 156 4.53 17.18 8.98
N CYS A 157 5.03 15.95 8.88
CA CYS A 157 6.45 15.69 8.64
C CYS A 157 6.82 15.58 7.16
N CYS A 158 5.84 15.43 6.24
CA CYS A 158 6.06 15.16 4.82
C CYS A 158 5.63 16.33 3.91
N PRO A 159 6.25 17.52 3.98
CA PRO A 159 5.79 18.70 3.22
C PRO A 159 5.98 18.57 1.70
N LYS A 160 6.83 17.63 1.25
CA LYS A 160 7.11 17.39 -0.18
C LYS A 160 6.22 16.34 -0.82
N LEU A 161 5.24 15.81 -0.08
CA LEU A 161 4.35 14.78 -0.57
C LEU A 161 3.48 15.29 -1.72
N GLU A 162 3.55 14.62 -2.86
CA GLU A 162 2.85 14.93 -4.11
C GLU A 162 1.72 13.93 -4.39
N LEU A 163 1.94 12.66 -4.01
CA LEU A 163 0.97 11.58 -4.17
C LEU A 163 0.85 10.83 -2.85
N LEU A 164 -0.39 10.66 -2.38
CA LEU A 164 -0.71 9.86 -1.20
C LEU A 164 -1.82 8.86 -1.53
N ARG A 165 -1.53 7.57 -1.37
CA ARG A 165 -2.49 6.47 -1.50
C ARG A 165 -2.48 5.59 -0.25
N ILE A 166 -3.58 5.58 0.50
CA ILE A 166 -3.67 4.91 1.81
C ILE A 166 -5.09 4.39 2.09
N ALA A 167 -5.23 3.43 3.01
CA ALA A 167 -6.51 3.08 3.59
C ALA A 167 -6.71 3.74 4.97
N LEU A 168 -7.93 4.11 5.31
CA LEU A 168 -8.28 4.79 6.56
C LEU A 168 -9.71 4.50 7.01
N SER A 169 -10.07 4.89 8.24
CA SER A 169 -11.44 4.76 8.74
C SER A 169 -12.32 5.93 8.26
N LEU A 170 -13.65 5.73 8.24
CA LEU A 170 -14.59 6.80 7.88
C LEU A 170 -14.44 8.05 8.78
N ASP A 171 -14.20 7.88 10.08
CA ASP A 171 -13.94 8.99 11.01
C ASP A 171 -12.61 9.71 10.72
N THR A 172 -11.59 8.98 10.26
CA THR A 172 -10.32 9.59 9.85
C THR A 172 -10.51 10.38 8.55
N LEU A 173 -11.32 9.86 7.63
CA LEU A 173 -11.65 10.52 6.37
C LEU A 173 -12.31 11.88 6.59
N THR A 174 -13.30 11.97 7.48
CA THR A 174 -14.00 13.23 7.76
C THR A 174 -13.10 14.30 8.39
N LYS A 175 -12.01 13.87 9.04
CA LYS A 175 -11.00 14.75 9.65
C LYS A 175 -9.82 15.06 8.71
N PHE A 176 -9.75 14.41 7.55
CA PHE A 176 -8.60 14.52 6.64
C PHE A 176 -8.32 15.96 6.23
N GLY A 177 -9.36 16.74 5.88
CA GLY A 177 -9.22 18.14 5.46
C GLY A 177 -8.39 18.96 6.45
N MET A 178 -8.77 18.95 7.73
CA MET A 178 -8.05 19.64 8.80
C MET A 178 -6.59 19.17 8.94
N VAL A 179 -6.35 17.87 8.79
CA VAL A 179 -5.03 17.27 8.99
C VAL A 179 -4.09 17.52 7.80
N SER A 180 -4.66 17.63 6.60
CA SER A 180 -3.90 17.71 5.36
C SER A 180 -3.33 19.10 5.04
N GLN A 181 -3.68 20.14 5.80
CA GLN A 181 -3.31 21.53 5.50
C GLN A 181 -1.79 21.78 5.31
N GLY A 182 -0.93 20.97 5.94
CA GLY A 182 0.53 21.04 5.78
C GLY A 182 1.07 20.53 4.44
N LEU A 183 0.25 19.77 3.69
CA LEU A 183 0.66 19.10 2.45
C LEU A 183 0.55 20.04 1.23
N THR A 184 1.37 21.08 1.22
CA THR A 184 1.32 22.14 0.18
C THR A 184 1.59 21.65 -1.24
N ARG A 185 2.19 20.46 -1.43
CA ARG A 185 2.51 19.89 -2.74
C ARG A 185 1.63 18.69 -3.13
N LEU A 186 0.64 18.32 -2.33
CA LEU A 186 -0.18 17.15 -2.61
C LEU A 186 -1.10 17.42 -3.79
N HIS A 187 -0.91 16.68 -4.87
CA HIS A 187 -1.68 16.81 -6.11
C HIS A 187 -2.68 15.68 -6.30
N THR A 188 -2.31 14.46 -5.88
CA THR A 188 -3.12 13.26 -6.03
C THR A 188 -3.32 12.57 -4.69
N LEU A 189 -4.58 12.36 -4.33
CA LEU A 189 -4.99 11.69 -3.11
C LEU A 189 -5.90 10.53 -3.45
N GLU A 190 -5.54 9.32 -3.04
CA GLU A 190 -6.34 8.11 -3.22
C GLU A 190 -6.58 7.43 -1.86
N LEU A 191 -7.84 7.37 -1.46
CA LEU A 191 -8.26 6.92 -0.14
C LEU A 191 -9.12 5.67 -0.27
N TYR A 192 -8.83 4.68 0.57
CA TYR A 192 -9.68 3.51 0.73
C TYR A 192 -10.34 3.52 2.08
N VAL A 193 -11.66 3.45 2.11
CA VAL A 193 -12.37 3.39 3.39
C VAL A 193 -12.42 1.94 3.86
N ARG A 194 -11.96 1.74 5.09
CA ARG A 194 -11.95 0.45 5.80
C ARG A 194 -12.63 0.58 7.14
N ASN A 195 -12.99 -0.56 7.74
CA ASN A 195 -13.65 -0.63 9.04
C ASN A 195 -14.99 0.17 9.11
N ALA A 196 -15.67 0.36 7.97
CA ALA A 196 -16.95 1.07 7.89
C ALA A 196 -18.06 0.14 7.36
N ARG A 197 -19.29 0.36 7.83
CA ARG A 197 -20.46 -0.32 7.24
C ARG A 197 -20.69 0.22 5.85
N ARG A 198 -20.88 -0.65 4.84
CA ARG A 198 -21.10 -0.24 3.44
C ARG A 198 -22.23 0.77 3.26
N SER A 199 -23.28 0.67 4.07
CA SER A 199 -24.41 1.62 4.05
C SER A 199 -24.02 3.06 4.42
N LEU A 200 -22.88 3.26 5.10
CA LEU A 200 -22.35 4.56 5.48
C LEU A 200 -21.37 5.12 4.44
N CYS A 201 -20.88 4.29 3.50
CA CYS A 201 -19.95 4.70 2.45
C CYS A 201 -20.69 5.28 1.23
N ASN A 202 -21.65 6.18 1.46
CA ASN A 202 -22.32 6.90 0.38
C ASN A 202 -21.73 8.31 0.26
N PHE A 203 -20.68 8.43 -0.57
CA PHE A 203 -20.02 9.70 -0.83
C PHE A 203 -20.83 10.50 -1.84
N ASN A 204 -21.69 11.38 -1.34
CA ASN A 204 -22.45 12.30 -2.17
C ASN A 204 -21.58 13.51 -2.60
N ASP A 205 -22.07 14.28 -3.57
CA ASP A 205 -21.36 15.46 -4.08
C ASP A 205 -21.08 16.52 -3.01
N SER A 206 -21.94 16.61 -1.98
CA SER A 206 -21.75 17.55 -0.87
C SER A 206 -20.54 17.19 0.01
N PHE A 207 -20.32 15.89 0.23
CA PHE A 207 -19.17 15.39 0.96
C PHE A 207 -17.88 15.66 0.18
N ILE A 208 -17.87 15.36 -1.11
CA ILE A 208 -16.70 15.58 -1.98
C ILE A 208 -16.38 17.07 -2.11
N SER A 209 -17.41 17.90 -2.27
CA SER A 209 -17.24 19.37 -2.31
C SER A 209 -16.59 19.90 -1.03
N ARG A 210 -17.03 19.42 0.15
CA ARG A 210 -16.41 19.78 1.43
C ARG A 210 -14.99 19.26 1.54
N ALA A 211 -14.74 18.02 1.13
CA ALA A 211 -13.40 17.42 1.15
C ALA A 211 -12.41 18.25 0.33
N PHE A 212 -12.80 18.75 -0.86
CA PHE A 212 -11.96 19.65 -1.65
C PHE A 212 -11.81 21.05 -1.04
N GLN A 213 -12.85 21.59 -0.40
CA GLN A 213 -12.78 22.88 0.28
C GLN A 213 -11.79 22.87 1.45
N ASP A 214 -11.74 21.77 2.19
CA ASP A 214 -10.87 21.62 3.36
C ASP A 214 -9.47 21.08 3.00
N ALA A 215 -9.28 20.52 1.79
CA ALA A 215 -8.02 19.97 1.31
C ALA A 215 -6.97 21.04 0.96
N PRO A 216 -5.70 20.66 0.75
CA PRO A 216 -4.68 21.57 0.28
C PRO A 216 -5.05 22.16 -1.07
N LYS A 217 -4.77 23.45 -1.27
CA LYS A 217 -5.06 24.16 -2.53
C LYS A 217 -4.38 23.55 -3.76
N SER A 218 -3.35 22.74 -3.55
CA SER A 218 -2.61 22.04 -4.61
C SER A 218 -3.26 20.73 -5.06
N LEU A 219 -4.29 20.24 -4.35
CA LEU A 219 -4.96 18.99 -4.67
C LEU A 219 -5.73 19.13 -5.99
N ARG A 220 -5.47 18.22 -6.93
CA ARG A 220 -6.09 18.22 -8.26
C ARG A 220 -7.00 17.01 -8.46
N GLN A 221 -6.65 15.89 -7.82
CA GLN A 221 -7.33 14.63 -7.97
C GLN A 221 -7.57 13.99 -6.61
N LEU A 222 -8.82 13.64 -6.35
CA LEU A 222 -9.26 12.85 -5.20
C LEU A 222 -9.88 11.56 -5.70
N SER A 223 -9.47 10.43 -5.17
CA SER A 223 -10.12 9.14 -5.39
C SER A 223 -10.53 8.55 -4.04
N VAL A 224 -11.75 8.06 -3.94
CA VAL A 224 -12.29 7.37 -2.75
C VAL A 224 -12.97 6.10 -3.22
N ASP A 225 -12.49 4.95 -2.73
CA ASP A 225 -13.01 3.61 -3.08
C ASP A 225 -13.23 3.44 -4.60
N HIS A 226 -12.19 3.74 -5.39
CA HIS A 226 -12.14 3.63 -6.87
C HIS A 226 -13.01 4.63 -7.64
N THR A 227 -13.70 5.53 -6.96
CA THR A 227 -14.38 6.66 -7.61
C THR A 227 -13.45 7.85 -7.60
N THR A 228 -13.21 8.46 -8.76
CA THR A 228 -12.24 9.53 -8.92
C THR A 228 -12.93 10.83 -9.35
N TRP A 229 -12.54 11.91 -8.70
CA TRP A 229 -12.96 13.27 -8.97
C TRP A 229 -11.73 14.12 -9.28
N GLU A 230 -11.83 14.95 -10.30
CA GLU A 230 -10.76 15.84 -10.75
C GLU A 230 -11.24 17.28 -10.83
N VAL A 231 -10.36 18.21 -10.46
CA VAL A 231 -10.60 19.65 -10.59
C VAL A 231 -10.13 20.09 -11.97
N ARG A 232 -11.07 20.41 -12.87
CA ARG A 232 -10.75 20.96 -14.19
C ARG A 232 -10.70 22.49 -14.15
N GLY A 233 -9.55 23.07 -14.50
CA GLY A 233 -9.37 24.51 -14.72
C GLY A 233 -8.70 25.27 -13.56
N SER A 234 -8.13 26.43 -13.88
CA SER A 234 -7.52 27.36 -12.93
C SER A 234 -8.54 28.26 -12.20
N ALA A 235 -9.84 28.00 -12.38
CA ALA A 235 -10.89 28.80 -11.76
C ALA A 235 -10.94 28.52 -10.25
N PRO A 236 -11.15 29.55 -9.42
CA PRO A 236 -11.38 29.37 -7.99
C PRO A 236 -12.56 28.40 -7.77
N TRP A 237 -12.39 27.47 -6.82
CA TRP A 237 -13.23 26.31 -6.48
C TRP A 237 -14.76 26.46 -6.54
N ARG A 238 -15.28 27.69 -6.54
CA ARG A 238 -16.71 28.02 -6.59
C ARG A 238 -17.39 27.67 -7.92
N SER A 239 -16.63 27.36 -8.98
CA SER A 239 -17.19 27.08 -10.33
C SER A 239 -16.74 25.76 -10.95
N CYS A 240 -16.08 24.88 -10.20
CA CYS A 240 -15.58 23.62 -10.74
C CYS A 240 -16.72 22.60 -10.86
N LEU A 241 -17.02 22.18 -12.09
CA LEU A 241 -17.88 21.05 -12.34
C LEU A 241 -17.16 19.76 -11.90
N LEU A 242 -17.70 19.11 -10.87
CA LEU A 242 -17.29 17.76 -10.49
C LEU A 242 -17.83 16.80 -11.55
N PHE A 243 -16.95 16.29 -12.39
CA PHE A 243 -17.29 15.17 -13.26
C PHE A 243 -16.76 13.91 -12.59
N PRO A 244 -17.59 12.87 -12.37
CA PRO A 244 -17.03 11.55 -12.13
C PRO A 244 -16.13 11.24 -13.33
N ALA A 245 -14.86 10.95 -13.07
CA ALA A 245 -13.98 10.48 -14.14
C ALA A 245 -14.71 9.30 -14.81
N VAL A 246 -14.88 9.38 -16.13
CA VAL A 246 -15.51 8.31 -16.92
C VAL A 246 -14.89 7.02 -16.44
N ARG A 247 -15.71 6.11 -15.88
CA ARG A 247 -15.23 4.78 -15.47
C ARG A 247 -14.56 4.20 -16.71
N SER A 248 -13.24 4.17 -16.73
CA SER A 248 -12.52 3.43 -17.76
C SER A 248 -12.92 2.00 -17.52
N THR A 249 -13.87 1.50 -18.30
CA THR A 249 -14.12 0.07 -18.45
C THR A 249 -12.90 -0.50 -19.15
N GLU A 250 -11.80 -0.64 -18.41
CA GLU A 250 -10.77 -1.59 -18.77
C GLU A 250 -11.43 -2.97 -18.71
N SER A 251 -11.97 -3.35 -19.87
CA SER A 251 -12.36 -4.70 -20.18
C SER A 251 -11.09 -5.54 -20.16
N THR A 252 -10.73 -6.00 -18.97
CA THR A 252 -9.90 -7.20 -18.86
C THR A 252 -10.71 -8.32 -19.54
N PRO A 253 -10.23 -8.95 -20.61
CA PRO A 253 -10.93 -10.09 -21.19
C PRO A 253 -11.07 -11.16 -20.11
N PRO A 254 -12.16 -11.95 -20.09
CA PRO A 254 -12.32 -13.01 -19.11
C PRO A 254 -11.18 -14.00 -19.28
N LEU A 255 -10.21 -13.94 -18.37
CA LEU A 255 -9.29 -15.06 -18.15
C LEU A 255 -10.17 -16.26 -17.82
N GLY A 256 -10.12 -17.25 -18.71
CA GLY A 256 -10.92 -18.46 -18.63
C GLY A 256 -10.89 -19.04 -17.22
N ALA A 257 -12.07 -19.45 -16.76
CA ALA A 257 -12.25 -20.15 -15.51
C ALA A 257 -11.41 -21.44 -15.50
N MET A 258 -10.16 -21.35 -15.02
CA MET A 258 -9.43 -22.50 -14.52
C MET A 258 -10.02 -22.84 -13.15
N VAL A 259 -10.89 -23.83 -13.15
CA VAL A 259 -11.33 -24.55 -11.97
C VAL A 259 -10.10 -25.23 -11.36
N TYR A 260 -9.52 -24.64 -10.33
CA TYR A 260 -8.63 -25.36 -9.42
C TYR A 260 -9.49 -26.16 -8.42
N PRO A 261 -9.17 -27.43 -8.16
CA PRO A 261 -9.90 -28.24 -7.19
C PRO A 261 -9.72 -27.68 -5.78
N ARG A 262 -10.85 -27.42 -5.10
CA ARG A 262 -10.89 -27.11 -3.67
C ARG A 262 -10.21 -28.22 -2.88
N SER A 263 -9.14 -27.89 -2.19
CA SER A 263 -8.55 -28.72 -1.14
C SER A 263 -9.58 -28.94 -0.03
N ARG A 264 -9.87 -30.21 0.26
CA ARG A 264 -10.62 -30.64 1.44
C ARG A 264 -9.79 -30.36 2.69
N HIS A 265 -10.04 -29.27 3.40
CA HIS A 265 -9.68 -29.12 4.81
C HIS A 265 -10.50 -27.98 5.43
N GLU A 266 -11.81 -28.19 5.57
CA GLU A 266 -12.70 -27.36 6.41
C GLU A 266 -14.06 -28.06 6.50
N ARG A 267 -14.11 -29.12 7.31
CA ARG A 267 -15.34 -29.68 7.87
C ARG A 267 -14.98 -30.38 9.17
N TYR A 268 -14.79 -29.62 10.22
CA TYR A 268 -15.09 -29.99 11.61
C TYR A 268 -15.09 -28.68 12.39
N LEU A 269 -16.00 -28.56 13.37
CA LEU A 269 -16.31 -27.38 14.19
C LEU A 269 -17.45 -26.50 13.69
N CYS A 270 -18.68 -27.02 13.78
CA CYS A 270 -19.85 -26.28 14.28
C CYS A 270 -21.07 -27.20 14.29
N GLU A 271 -21.17 -28.09 15.28
CA GLU A 271 -22.42 -28.78 15.61
C GLU A 271 -22.30 -29.41 17.00
N GLU A 272 -22.41 -28.58 18.05
CA GLU A 272 -22.71 -29.06 19.41
C GLU A 272 -23.13 -27.87 20.29
N SER A 273 -24.42 -27.52 20.25
CA SER A 273 -25.13 -26.85 21.35
C SER A 273 -26.58 -26.60 20.95
N THR A 274 -27.43 -27.61 21.12
CA THR A 274 -28.87 -27.46 21.45
C THR A 274 -29.52 -28.85 21.49
N ARG A 275 -29.56 -29.48 22.68
CA ARG A 275 -30.57 -30.49 23.06
C ARG A 275 -30.35 -30.90 24.53
N SER A 276 -31.05 -30.24 25.43
CA SER A 276 -31.27 -30.73 26.80
C SER A 276 -32.50 -30.05 27.39
N SER A 277 -33.69 -30.62 27.10
CA SER A 277 -34.94 -30.27 27.79
C SER A 277 -36.07 -31.22 27.41
N THR A 278 -36.12 -32.44 27.95
CA THR A 278 -37.37 -33.16 28.29
C THR A 278 -37.10 -34.49 29.01
N SER A 279 -37.36 -34.56 30.33
CA SER A 279 -38.24 -35.57 30.96
C SER A 279 -38.22 -35.43 32.49
N MET A 280 -39.30 -34.91 33.08
CA MET A 280 -39.82 -35.31 34.39
C MET A 280 -41.31 -34.96 34.40
N GLY A 281 -42.15 -35.94 34.71
CA GLY A 281 -43.61 -35.86 34.71
C GLY A 281 -44.23 -36.99 33.91
#